data_AF-A0A942G3A1-F1
#
_entry.id   AF-A0A942G3A1-F1
#
_cell.length_a   1.000
_cell.length_b   1.000
_cell.length_c   1.000
_cell.angle_alpha   90.00
_cell.angle_beta   90.00
_cell.angle_gamma   90.00
#
_symmetry.space_group_name_H-M   'P 1'
#
loop_
_entity.id
_entity.type
_entity.pdbx_description
1 polymer ?
#
loop_
_entity_poly.entity_id
_entity_poly.type
_entity_poly.pdbx_seq_one_letter_code
_entity_poly.pdbx_strand_id
1 'polypeptide(L)'
;MSEKSSRQKRNPIAQSVYILAVVLSFSILAMTIVLIIPADLGSPYEPLKPGQSYIFDPWEITLGHLHISYPEGGVLVEATRRGELTTFVLLGEGTAHFAATPDESIFPVQQLVLHTHPAETATLRGQTFIAQEVLPEAMHEAATLLESIAHEEPFLEVFGVRKVFLPRRGVARVALFSPEGARATYIQARRTIWQVPDQQPIIISNPAAKQYPPHDQFIFSLTILAVMLAAVAAGVVFVTQQYDPRATYGHAGAKLVWPLGLALLHATVEAVLIASDLHTLVILAWRIMVLAGILWIADTYGDALNFLGCTTKKVLPAIGTGIWCGFLLYLCGTLALPSGLNMVTPEQILNLVYLTVSAALFREILWRGLVQGAFRQHYNAALSIGATTVLAALFSLLPALLAGNFPTAVLIQSFFIVPMSAFMLGFVYERTHNIFAPLATVTTMHVLSFLLNF
;
A
#
# COMPACT_ATOMS: atom_id res chain seq x y z
N MET A 1 10.37 -41.22 -28.60
CA MET A 1 11.50 -40.27 -28.66
C MET A 1 11.57 -39.56 -27.31
N SER A 2 12.19 -40.18 -26.30
CA SER A 2 13.56 -39.92 -25.80
C SER A 2 13.90 -38.46 -25.45
N GLU A 3 13.10 -37.85 -24.58
CA GLU A 3 13.46 -36.61 -23.85
C GLU A 3 14.03 -36.92 -22.45
N LYS A 4 14.63 -38.10 -22.27
CA LYS A 4 15.27 -38.53 -21.01
C LYS A 4 16.79 -38.31 -20.98
N SER A 5 17.37 -37.68 -22.00
CA SER A 5 18.83 -37.70 -22.26
C SER A 5 19.55 -36.34 -22.17
N SER A 6 19.08 -35.35 -21.40
CA SER A 6 19.88 -34.12 -21.23
C SER A 6 19.73 -33.34 -19.92
N ARG A 7 19.05 -33.86 -18.89
CA ARG A 7 19.29 -33.36 -17.52
C ARG A 7 20.58 -33.97 -16.98
N GLN A 8 21.70 -33.60 -17.59
CA GLN A 8 23.00 -33.59 -16.95
C GLN A 8 22.76 -33.03 -15.53
N LYS A 9 23.04 -33.82 -14.50
CA LYS A 9 22.97 -33.40 -13.09
C LYS A 9 23.86 -32.16 -12.96
N ARG A 10 23.30 -30.97 -13.19
CA ARG A 10 24.02 -29.71 -13.02
C ARG A 10 24.53 -29.73 -11.59
N ASN A 11 25.82 -29.43 -11.42
CA ASN A 11 26.46 -29.42 -10.12
C ASN A 11 25.60 -28.51 -9.20
N PRO A 12 25.04 -29.05 -8.09
CA PRO A 12 24.12 -28.30 -7.24
C PRO A 12 24.78 -27.03 -6.69
N ILE A 13 26.10 -27.07 -6.46
CA ILE A 13 26.89 -25.91 -6.05
C ILE A 13 26.91 -24.84 -7.16
N ALA A 14 27.17 -25.24 -8.41
CA ALA A 14 27.19 -24.31 -9.53
C ALA A 14 25.80 -23.67 -9.76
N GLN A 15 24.73 -24.42 -9.57
CA GLN A 15 23.36 -23.89 -9.65
C GLN A 15 23.08 -22.89 -8.52
N SER A 16 23.50 -23.18 -7.29
CA SER A 16 23.38 -22.27 -6.14
C SER A 16 24.18 -20.98 -6.34
N VAL A 17 25.42 -21.09 -6.82
CA VAL A 17 26.26 -19.93 -7.15
C VAL A 17 25.61 -19.07 -8.23
N TYR A 18 25.06 -19.69 -9.29
CA TYR A 18 24.36 -18.96 -10.35
C TYR A 18 23.13 -18.22 -9.82
N ILE A 19 22.28 -18.88 -9.03
CA ILE A 19 21.09 -18.23 -8.45
C ILE A 19 21.50 -17.09 -7.52
N LEU A 20 22.53 -17.28 -6.69
CA LEU A 20 23.04 -16.24 -5.81
C LEU A 20 23.56 -15.03 -6.60
N ALA A 21 24.29 -15.26 -7.70
CA ALA A 21 24.75 -14.19 -8.58
C ALA A 21 23.57 -13.41 -9.20
N VAL A 22 22.49 -14.10 -9.59
CA VAL A 22 21.26 -13.47 -10.08
C VAL A 22 20.58 -12.63 -8.99
N VAL A 23 20.45 -13.16 -7.77
CA VAL A 23 19.91 -12.42 -6.62
C VAL A 23 20.73 -11.15 -6.37
N LEU A 24 22.06 -11.27 -6.27
CA LEU A 24 22.95 -10.14 -6.04
C LEU A 24 22.84 -9.09 -7.16
N SER A 25 22.76 -9.53 -8.42
CA SER A 25 22.63 -8.62 -9.57
C SER A 25 21.34 -7.80 -9.50
N PHE A 26 20.20 -8.43 -9.21
CA PHE A 26 18.93 -7.71 -9.06
C PHE A 26 18.92 -6.82 -7.82
N SER A 27 19.52 -7.26 -6.71
CA SER A 27 19.63 -6.44 -5.49
C SER A 27 20.50 -5.19 -5.71
N ILE A 28 21.64 -5.32 -6.39
CA ILE A 28 22.52 -4.18 -6.74
C ILE A 28 21.79 -3.23 -7.70
N LEU A 29 21.08 -3.76 -8.70
CA LEU A 29 20.29 -2.95 -9.61
C LEU A 29 19.20 -2.18 -8.86
N ALA A 30 18.41 -2.84 -8.02
CA ALA A 30 17.39 -2.19 -7.21
C ALA A 30 17.97 -1.10 -6.31
N MET A 31 19.07 -1.39 -5.61
CA MET A 31 19.75 -0.43 -4.72
C MET A 31 20.27 0.78 -5.49
N THR A 32 20.87 0.55 -6.66
CA THR A 32 21.37 1.61 -7.53
C THR A 32 20.23 2.54 -7.97
N ILE A 33 19.08 1.96 -8.35
CA ILE A 33 17.92 2.75 -8.74
C ILE A 33 17.37 3.58 -7.56
N VAL A 34 17.28 2.98 -6.36
CA VAL A 34 16.84 3.67 -5.13
C VAL A 34 17.77 4.85 -4.78
N LEU A 35 19.08 4.67 -4.92
CA LEU A 35 20.07 5.72 -4.64
C LEU A 35 20.05 6.88 -5.63
N ILE A 36 19.71 6.63 -6.90
CA ILE A 36 19.69 7.68 -7.93
C ILE A 36 18.46 8.59 -7.77
N ILE A 37 17.31 8.05 -7.33
CA ILE A 37 16.04 8.81 -7.30
C ILE A 37 15.19 8.52 -6.04
N PRO A 38 15.67 8.89 -4.84
CA PRO A 38 14.99 8.54 -3.58
C PRO A 38 13.63 9.25 -3.40
N ALA A 39 13.49 10.48 -3.91
CA ALA A 39 12.28 11.30 -3.73
C ALA A 39 11.06 10.76 -4.48
N ASP A 40 11.26 9.88 -5.48
CA ASP A 40 10.21 9.43 -6.39
C ASP A 40 9.51 8.14 -5.96
N LEU A 41 10.02 7.51 -4.91
CA LEU A 41 9.55 6.24 -4.41
C LEU A 41 8.41 6.37 -3.40
N GLY A 42 8.10 7.59 -2.97
CA GLY A 42 7.23 7.86 -1.84
C GLY A 42 7.85 7.44 -0.50
N SER A 43 7.45 8.10 0.57
CA SER A 43 7.87 7.78 1.94
C SER A 43 6.81 6.93 2.62
N PRO A 44 7.18 5.95 3.47
CA PRO A 44 6.22 5.37 4.42
C PRO A 44 5.43 6.46 5.15
N TYR A 45 4.14 6.22 5.34
CA TYR A 45 3.24 7.17 6.00
C TYR A 45 3.67 7.37 7.44
N GLU A 46 3.86 8.63 7.80
CA GLU A 46 3.95 9.06 9.19
C GLU A 46 2.96 10.20 9.41
N PRO A 47 2.20 10.15 10.52
CA PRO A 47 1.30 11.23 10.87
C PRO A 47 2.10 12.52 11.05
N LEU A 48 1.56 13.62 10.53
CA LEU A 48 2.13 14.95 10.74
C LEU A 48 2.04 15.28 12.23
N LYS A 49 3.16 15.68 12.81
CA LYS A 49 3.21 16.10 14.21
C LYS A 49 3.28 17.62 14.26
N PRO A 50 2.29 18.29 14.88
CA PRO A 50 2.41 19.71 15.13
C PRO A 50 3.63 19.95 16.04
N GLY A 51 4.46 20.90 15.67
CA GLY A 51 5.73 21.22 16.30
C GLY A 51 5.62 22.47 17.16
N GLN A 52 5.93 23.62 16.58
CA GLN A 52 5.91 24.91 17.28
C GLN A 52 4.87 25.84 16.64
N SER A 53 4.27 26.67 17.48
CA SER A 53 3.40 27.77 17.05
C SER A 53 4.14 29.11 17.06
N TYR A 54 3.75 29.99 16.16
CA TYR A 54 4.32 31.31 15.95
C TYR A 54 3.19 32.29 15.63
N ILE A 55 3.33 33.55 16.06
CA ILE A 55 2.54 34.65 15.51
C ILE A 55 3.28 35.23 14.32
N PHE A 56 2.58 35.48 13.23
CA PHE A 56 3.15 36.09 12.03
C PHE A 56 2.47 37.42 11.70
N ASP A 57 3.28 38.37 11.22
CA ASP A 57 2.85 39.67 10.70
C ASP A 57 2.15 39.52 9.33
N PRO A 58 1.52 40.58 8.77
CA PRO A 58 0.82 40.48 7.50
C PRO A 58 1.62 39.75 6.42
N TRP A 59 1.00 38.73 5.80
CA TRP A 59 1.71 37.80 4.94
C TRP A 59 0.97 37.55 3.63
N GLU A 60 1.67 37.77 2.52
CA GLU A 60 1.23 37.41 1.18
C GLU A 60 1.99 36.17 0.69
N ILE A 61 1.26 35.14 0.30
CA ILE A 61 1.79 33.87 -0.19
C ILE A 61 1.34 33.69 -1.64
N THR A 62 2.30 33.61 -2.56
CA THR A 62 2.01 33.40 -4.00
C THR A 62 2.52 32.04 -4.46
N LEU A 63 1.60 31.19 -4.91
CA LEU A 63 1.83 29.79 -5.32
C LEU A 63 1.25 29.53 -6.71
N GLY A 64 1.97 29.95 -7.75
CA GLY A 64 1.52 29.83 -9.13
C GLY A 64 0.29 30.72 -9.38
N HIS A 65 -0.89 30.12 -9.55
CA HIS A 65 -2.16 30.84 -9.75
C HIS A 65 -2.92 31.14 -8.47
N LEU A 66 -2.42 30.71 -7.31
CA LEU A 66 -3.03 31.00 -6.02
C LEU A 66 -2.26 32.12 -5.34
N HIS A 67 -2.95 33.20 -5.01
CA HIS A 67 -2.43 34.28 -4.18
C HIS A 67 -3.25 34.32 -2.89
N ILE A 68 -2.60 34.23 -1.74
CA ILE A 68 -3.23 34.26 -0.42
C ILE A 68 -2.71 35.48 0.32
N SER A 69 -3.61 36.24 0.95
CA SER A 69 -3.26 37.42 1.74
C SER A 69 -3.88 37.31 3.14
N TYR A 70 -3.05 37.45 4.16
CA TYR A 70 -3.43 37.62 5.56
C TYR A 70 -3.07 39.04 6.00
N PRO A 71 -3.99 40.01 5.86
CA PRO A 71 -3.67 41.43 6.06
C PRO A 71 -3.42 41.80 7.52
N GLU A 72 -3.95 41.03 8.48
CA GLU A 72 -3.77 41.26 9.92
C GLU A 72 -2.77 40.28 10.55
N GLY A 73 -2.20 39.37 9.76
CA GLY A 73 -1.37 38.28 10.27
C GLY A 73 -2.20 37.13 10.86
N GLY A 74 -1.60 36.36 11.76
CA GLY A 74 -2.28 35.23 12.40
C GLY A 74 -1.33 34.32 13.17
N VAL A 75 -1.74 33.07 13.35
CA VAL A 75 -0.95 32.01 13.99
C VAL A 75 -0.49 30.98 12.97
N LEU A 76 0.81 30.74 12.93
CA LEU A 76 1.45 29.70 12.14
C LEU A 76 1.80 28.54 13.07
N VAL A 77 1.31 27.34 12.77
CA VAL A 77 1.74 26.10 13.39
C VAL A 77 2.57 25.31 12.39
N GLU A 78 3.82 25.04 12.76
CA GLU A 78 4.70 24.18 12.01
C GLU A 78 4.32 22.72 12.22
N ALA A 79 4.27 21.95 11.15
CA ALA A 79 4.04 20.51 11.22
C ALA A 79 5.19 19.76 10.53
N THR A 80 5.72 18.80 11.27
CA THR A 80 6.87 18.01 10.84
C THR A 80 6.46 16.58 10.49
N ARG A 81 7.16 16.00 9.52
CA ARG A 81 7.12 14.59 9.16
C ARG A 81 8.57 14.11 9.13
N ARG A 82 8.90 13.01 9.81
CA ARG A 82 10.29 12.51 9.93
C ARG A 82 11.27 13.52 10.52
N GLY A 83 10.78 14.45 11.34
CA GLY A 83 11.59 15.56 11.86
C GLY A 83 11.92 16.66 10.85
N GLU A 84 11.42 16.56 9.62
CA GLU A 84 11.54 17.62 8.60
C GLU A 84 10.27 18.47 8.56
N LEU A 85 10.46 19.79 8.39
CA LEU A 85 9.38 20.75 8.25
C LEU A 85 8.77 20.67 6.83
N THR A 86 7.63 20.01 6.70
CA THR A 86 6.96 19.78 5.40
C THR A 86 5.67 20.58 5.24
N THR A 87 5.10 21.04 6.35
CA THR A 87 3.73 21.56 6.36
C THR A 87 3.60 22.77 7.28
N PHE A 88 2.83 23.74 6.83
CA PHE A 88 2.34 24.84 7.67
C PHE A 88 0.84 24.77 7.83
N VAL A 89 0.37 25.06 9.04
CA VAL A 89 -1.02 25.37 9.31
C VAL A 89 -1.09 26.85 9.66
N LEU A 90 -1.80 27.64 8.86
CA LEU A 90 -2.05 29.05 9.13
C LEU A 90 -3.48 29.20 9.64
N LEU A 91 -3.63 29.87 10.78
CA LEU A 91 -4.89 30.20 11.41
C LEU A 91 -5.00 31.73 11.47
N GLY A 92 -6.01 32.30 10.83
CA GLY A 92 -6.19 33.75 10.75
C GLY A 92 -7.17 34.13 9.65
N GLU A 93 -7.63 35.37 9.67
CA GLU A 93 -8.54 35.87 8.63
C GLU A 93 -7.72 36.32 7.41
N GLY A 94 -8.02 35.71 6.26
CA GLY A 94 -7.34 36.00 5.01
C GLY A 94 -8.24 35.80 3.81
N THR A 95 -7.69 36.06 2.64
CA THR A 95 -8.36 35.86 1.36
C THR A 95 -7.46 35.11 0.39
N ALA A 96 -8.04 34.20 -0.37
CA ALA A 96 -7.37 33.46 -1.43
C ALA A 96 -7.98 33.85 -2.77
N HIS A 97 -7.12 34.25 -3.70
CA HIS A 97 -7.47 34.62 -5.06
C HIS A 97 -6.89 33.61 -6.06
N PHE A 98 -7.73 33.12 -6.96
CA PHE A 98 -7.37 32.15 -7.98
C PHE A 98 -7.28 32.83 -9.35
N ALA A 99 -6.07 33.15 -9.79
CA ALA A 99 -5.83 33.87 -11.06
C ALA A 99 -6.23 33.10 -12.33
N ALA A 100 -6.59 31.81 -12.21
CA ALA A 100 -6.92 30.95 -13.35
C ALA A 100 -8.44 30.83 -13.63
N THR A 101 -9.30 31.45 -12.81
CA THR A 101 -10.75 31.42 -13.01
C THR A 101 -11.23 32.70 -13.72
N PRO A 102 -12.11 32.59 -14.73
CA PRO A 102 -12.61 33.75 -15.49
C PRO A 102 -13.46 34.70 -14.63
N ASP A 103 -14.05 34.19 -13.55
CA ASP A 103 -14.56 34.99 -12.44
C ASP A 103 -13.48 34.97 -11.36
N GLU A 104 -12.95 36.14 -10.99
CA GLU A 104 -11.99 36.36 -9.90
C GLU A 104 -12.59 35.90 -8.56
N SER A 105 -12.63 34.59 -8.32
CA SER A 105 -13.28 34.02 -7.15
C SER A 105 -12.38 34.25 -5.94
N ILE A 106 -12.77 35.21 -5.10
CA ILE A 106 -12.17 35.44 -3.79
C ILE A 106 -12.76 34.41 -2.83
N PHE A 107 -11.89 33.61 -2.21
CA PHE A 107 -12.26 32.64 -1.19
C PHE A 107 -11.83 33.18 0.19
N PRO A 108 -12.76 33.41 1.13
CA PRO A 108 -12.38 33.78 2.49
C PRO A 108 -11.70 32.59 3.17
N VAL A 109 -10.54 32.83 3.77
CA VAL A 109 -9.72 31.82 4.43
C VAL A 109 -9.70 32.12 5.92
N GLN A 110 -10.01 31.11 6.74
CA GLN A 110 -9.80 31.13 8.19
C GLN A 110 -8.67 30.18 8.59
N GLN A 111 -8.61 29.03 7.93
CA GLN A 111 -7.58 28.03 8.17
C GLN A 111 -7.00 27.59 6.82
N LEU A 112 -5.69 27.39 6.81
CA LEU A 112 -4.97 26.94 5.63
C LEU A 112 -3.95 25.87 6.04
N VAL A 113 -3.92 24.77 5.29
CA VAL A 113 -2.84 23.79 5.39
C VAL A 113 -2.06 23.74 4.09
N LEU A 114 -0.78 24.08 4.19
CA LEU A 114 0.14 24.19 3.07
C LEU A 114 1.20 23.09 3.18
N HIS A 115 1.16 22.16 2.24
CA HIS A 115 2.19 21.14 2.06
C HIS A 115 3.12 21.53 0.92
N THR A 116 4.41 21.63 1.22
CA THR A 116 5.47 21.95 0.25
C THR A 116 6.69 21.08 0.48
N HIS A 117 7.65 21.15 -0.45
CA HIS A 117 8.95 20.54 -0.24
C HIS A 117 9.68 21.24 0.93
N PRO A 118 10.42 20.54 1.82
CA PRO A 118 11.04 21.13 3.02
C PRO A 118 11.86 22.41 2.77
N ALA A 119 12.65 22.42 1.70
CA ALA A 119 13.43 23.61 1.29
C ALA A 119 12.55 24.83 0.94
N GLU A 120 11.37 24.61 0.36
CA GLU A 120 10.42 25.68 0.00
C GLU A 120 9.65 26.14 1.23
N THR A 121 9.28 25.21 2.10
CA THR A 121 8.69 25.51 3.41
C THR A 121 9.60 26.46 4.21
N ALA A 122 10.90 26.15 4.26
CA ALA A 122 11.89 27.02 4.91
C ALA A 122 12.03 28.39 4.21
N THR A 123 11.92 28.44 2.88
CA THR A 123 11.99 29.70 2.13
C THR A 123 10.76 30.57 2.38
N LEU A 124 9.57 29.98 2.40
CA LEU A 124 8.31 30.65 2.70
C LEU A 124 8.32 31.22 4.12
N ARG A 125 8.80 30.44 5.10
CA ARG A 125 8.96 30.90 6.49
C ARG A 125 9.74 32.22 6.59
N GLY A 126 10.76 32.40 5.75
CA GLY A 126 11.62 33.58 5.75
C GLY A 126 11.00 34.83 5.09
N GLN A 127 9.80 34.75 4.53
CA GLN A 127 9.14 35.86 3.85
C GLN A 127 8.37 36.80 4.79
N THR A 128 8.14 36.38 6.02
CA THR A 128 7.43 37.18 7.03
C THR A 128 8.20 37.19 8.35
N PHE A 129 7.87 38.14 9.21
CA PHE A 129 8.34 38.14 10.59
C PHE A 129 7.48 37.19 11.41
N ILE A 130 8.15 36.34 12.19
CA ILE A 130 7.52 35.34 13.05
C ILE A 130 8.07 35.45 14.46
N ALA A 131 7.18 35.60 15.44
CA ALA A 131 7.50 35.56 16.86
C ALA A 131 7.09 34.19 17.41
N GLN A 132 8.02 33.47 18.04
CA GLN A 132 7.69 32.20 18.66
C GLN A 132 6.78 32.43 19.86
N GLU A 133 5.59 31.84 19.83
CA GLU A 133 4.63 31.92 20.92
C GLU A 133 3.92 30.59 21.07
N VAL A 134 3.93 30.01 22.27
CA VAL A 134 3.30 28.71 22.52
C VAL A 134 1.82 28.93 22.78
N LEU A 135 0.99 28.59 21.79
CA LEU A 135 -0.47 28.73 21.83
C LEU A 135 -1.11 27.33 21.80
N PRO A 136 -1.45 26.74 22.97
CA PRO A 136 -1.96 25.37 23.04
C PRO A 136 -3.24 25.13 22.24
N GLU A 137 -4.12 26.13 22.16
CA GLU A 137 -5.38 26.06 21.41
C GLU A 137 -5.12 25.93 19.91
N ALA A 138 -4.25 26.80 19.36
CA ALA A 138 -3.83 26.74 17.95
C ALA A 138 -3.16 25.41 17.60
N MET A 139 -2.36 24.85 18.52
CA MET A 139 -1.74 23.55 18.36
C MET A 139 -2.76 22.41 18.28
N HIS A 140 -3.81 22.46 19.11
CA HIS A 140 -4.89 21.47 19.10
C HIS A 140 -5.76 21.57 17.83
N GLU A 141 -6.09 22.78 17.42
CA GLU A 141 -6.81 23.05 16.18
C GLU A 141 -6.02 22.58 14.96
N ALA A 142 -4.72 22.90 14.90
CA ALA A 142 -3.83 22.42 13.85
C ALA A 142 -3.72 20.88 13.82
N ALA A 143 -3.63 20.23 14.98
CA ALA A 143 -3.62 18.76 15.06
C ALA A 143 -4.88 18.14 14.45
N THR A 144 -6.05 18.69 14.81
CA THR A 144 -7.35 18.24 14.31
C THR A 144 -7.46 18.44 12.80
N LEU A 145 -6.98 19.59 12.29
CA LEU A 145 -6.99 19.90 10.88
C LEU A 145 -6.06 18.98 10.08
N LEU A 146 -4.85 18.73 10.59
CA LEU A 146 -3.87 17.81 9.98
C LEU A 146 -4.41 16.38 9.91
N GLU A 147 -5.13 15.92 10.93
CA GLU A 147 -5.77 14.60 10.93
C GLU A 147 -6.88 14.53 9.88
N SER A 148 -7.72 15.57 9.77
CA SER A 148 -8.81 15.61 8.80
C SER A 148 -8.35 15.50 7.33
N ILE A 149 -7.18 16.08 7.01
CA ILE A 149 -6.64 16.08 5.64
C ILE A 149 -5.72 14.89 5.33
N ALA A 150 -5.32 14.12 6.35
CA ALA A 150 -4.40 13.00 6.21
C ALA A 150 -4.96 11.86 5.33
N HIS A 151 -6.29 11.73 5.28
CA HIS A 151 -6.98 10.75 4.44
C HIS A 151 -6.93 11.08 2.95
N GLU A 152 -6.59 12.33 2.60
CA GLU A 152 -6.59 12.80 1.22
C GLU A 152 -5.21 12.86 0.58
N GLU A 153 -4.17 12.62 1.37
CA GLU A 153 -2.84 12.53 0.80
C GLU A 153 -2.80 11.38 -0.21
N PRO A 154 -2.27 11.60 -1.42
CA PRO A 154 -2.15 10.55 -2.41
C PRO A 154 -1.25 9.46 -1.82
N PHE A 155 -1.83 8.28 -1.62
CA PHE A 155 -1.13 7.16 -1.05
C PHE A 155 -1.16 5.95 -1.99
N LEU A 156 -0.15 5.11 -1.83
CA LEU A 156 -0.05 3.80 -2.45
C LEU A 156 0.27 2.79 -1.37
N GLU A 157 -0.58 1.78 -1.20
CA GLU A 157 -0.28 0.68 -0.30
C GLU A 157 0.54 -0.39 -1.03
N VAL A 158 1.80 -0.58 -0.62
CA VAL A 158 2.69 -1.59 -1.17
C VAL A 158 3.05 -2.57 -0.07
N PHE A 159 2.63 -3.83 -0.20
CA PHE A 159 3.00 -4.90 0.74
C PHE A 159 2.67 -4.57 2.22
N GLY A 160 1.52 -3.94 2.46
CA GLY A 160 1.06 -3.55 3.80
C GLY A 160 1.68 -2.23 4.31
N VAL A 161 2.49 -1.56 3.51
CA VAL A 161 3.07 -0.25 3.82
C VAL A 161 2.32 0.82 3.04
N ARG A 162 1.63 1.73 3.74
CA ARG A 162 1.05 2.93 3.14
C ARG A 162 2.19 3.89 2.81
N LYS A 163 2.47 4.10 1.52
CA LYS A 163 3.42 5.11 1.06
C LYS A 163 2.66 6.38 0.69
N VAL A 164 3.18 7.52 1.12
CA VAL A 164 2.65 8.83 0.74
C VAL A 164 3.67 9.53 -0.14
N PHE A 165 3.16 10.21 -1.17
CA PHE A 165 3.98 11.04 -2.03
C PHE A 165 3.94 12.46 -1.48
N LEU A 166 5.13 13.01 -1.20
CA LEU A 166 5.32 14.39 -0.75
C LEU A 166 5.51 15.32 -1.95
N PRO A 167 5.05 16.59 -1.85
CA PRO A 167 5.19 17.53 -2.96
C PRO A 167 6.66 17.72 -3.35
N ARG A 168 6.94 17.60 -4.66
CA ARG A 168 8.28 17.92 -5.20
C ARG A 168 8.51 19.43 -5.14
N ARG A 169 9.77 19.86 -5.28
CA ARG A 169 10.10 21.26 -5.50
C ARG A 169 9.28 21.84 -6.66
N GLY A 170 8.67 22.99 -6.45
CA GLY A 170 7.81 23.73 -7.37
C GLY A 170 6.36 23.24 -7.37
N VAL A 171 5.97 22.39 -6.44
CA VAL A 171 4.60 21.90 -6.26
C VAL A 171 4.16 22.13 -4.82
N ALA A 172 3.12 22.92 -4.64
CA ALA A 172 2.41 23.08 -3.37
C ALA A 172 1.03 22.40 -3.43
N ARG A 173 0.62 21.80 -2.32
CA ARG A 173 -0.77 21.42 -2.07
C ARG A 173 -1.30 22.29 -0.93
N VAL A 174 -2.43 22.94 -1.17
CA VAL A 174 -3.07 23.86 -0.22
C VAL A 174 -4.49 23.40 0.03
N ALA A 175 -4.84 23.20 1.29
CA ALA A 175 -6.23 23.07 1.73
C ALA A 175 -6.63 24.36 2.42
N LEU A 176 -7.71 24.99 1.96
CA LEU A 176 -8.27 26.23 2.47
C LEU A 176 -9.63 25.93 3.09
N PHE A 177 -9.90 26.53 4.23
CA PHE A 177 -11.15 26.40 4.96
C PHE A 177 -11.69 27.80 5.26
N SER A 178 -12.96 28.03 4.94
CA SER A 178 -13.63 29.30 5.20
C SER A 178 -14.31 29.32 6.58
N PRO A 179 -14.63 30.51 7.11
CA PRO A 179 -15.42 30.65 8.34
C PRO A 179 -16.79 29.96 8.28
N GLU A 180 -17.36 29.83 7.08
CA GLU A 180 -18.67 29.20 6.84
C GLU A 180 -18.57 27.67 6.69
N GLY A 181 -17.37 27.10 6.87
CA GLY A 181 -17.11 25.66 6.68
C GLY A 181 -16.96 25.26 5.21
N ALA A 182 -16.87 26.21 4.28
CA ALA A 182 -16.53 25.92 2.89
C ALA A 182 -15.07 25.50 2.77
N ARG A 183 -14.79 24.68 1.75
CA ARG A 183 -13.47 24.10 1.57
C ARG A 183 -12.99 24.21 0.13
N ALA A 184 -11.73 24.59 -0.04
CA ALA A 184 -11.07 24.54 -1.34
C ALA A 184 -9.74 23.81 -1.23
N THR A 185 -9.46 22.91 -2.17
CA THR A 185 -8.16 22.25 -2.29
C THR A 185 -7.51 22.68 -3.59
N TYR A 186 -6.32 23.25 -3.49
CA TYR A 186 -5.49 23.66 -4.61
C TYR A 186 -4.25 22.78 -4.69
N ILE A 187 -3.99 22.25 -5.88
CA ILE A 187 -2.73 21.58 -6.18
C ILE A 187 -2.06 22.40 -7.27
N GLN A 188 -0.92 23.00 -6.93
CA GLN A 188 -0.17 23.88 -7.80
C GLN A 188 0.08 23.20 -9.14
N ALA A 189 -0.29 23.89 -10.21
CA ALA A 189 -0.18 23.39 -11.58
C ALA A 189 -0.90 22.04 -11.80
N ARG A 190 -2.13 21.85 -11.29
CA ARG A 190 -3.00 20.77 -11.79
C ARG A 190 -4.48 21.09 -11.71
N ARG A 191 -4.97 21.36 -10.50
CA ARG A 191 -6.40 21.32 -10.22
C ARG A 191 -6.76 22.17 -9.00
N THR A 192 -7.86 22.91 -9.11
CA THR A 192 -8.59 23.48 -7.98
C THR A 192 -9.86 22.66 -7.81
N ILE A 193 -10.07 22.12 -6.62
CA ILE A 193 -11.32 21.47 -6.22
C ILE A 193 -11.98 22.41 -5.23
N TRP A 194 -13.15 22.92 -5.58
CA TRP A 194 -13.96 23.73 -4.69
C TRP A 194 -15.12 22.90 -4.19
N GLN A 195 -15.27 22.80 -2.88
CA GLN A 195 -16.33 22.05 -2.22
C GLN A 195 -16.98 22.93 -1.16
N VAL A 196 -18.18 23.40 -1.47
CA VAL A 196 -19.06 24.07 -0.51
C VAL A 196 -19.93 23.00 0.15
N PRO A 197 -20.23 23.09 1.47
CA PRO A 197 -21.23 22.27 2.11
C PRO A 197 -22.51 22.20 1.27
N ASP A 198 -23.05 20.99 1.11
CA ASP A 198 -24.29 20.71 0.36
C ASP A 198 -24.28 20.99 -1.16
N GLN A 199 -23.11 21.26 -1.75
CA GLN A 199 -22.96 21.43 -3.20
C GLN A 199 -22.03 20.38 -3.84
N GLN A 200 -22.25 20.11 -5.13
CA GLN A 200 -21.32 19.27 -5.88
C GLN A 200 -19.96 19.97 -6.03
N PRO A 201 -18.85 19.23 -5.91
CA PRO A 201 -17.53 19.82 -6.00
C PRO A 201 -17.28 20.37 -7.41
N ILE A 202 -16.93 21.64 -7.51
CA ILE A 202 -16.53 22.27 -8.76
C ILE A 202 -15.06 21.95 -8.99
N ILE A 203 -14.76 21.36 -10.15
CA ILE A 203 -13.43 20.88 -10.49
C ILE A 203 -12.88 21.71 -11.65
N ILE A 204 -11.87 22.51 -11.36
CA ILE A 204 -11.18 23.33 -12.37
C ILE A 204 -9.82 22.68 -12.60
N SER A 205 -9.63 22.09 -13.78
CA SER A 205 -8.39 21.39 -14.14
C SER A 205 -7.62 22.20 -15.18
N ASN A 206 -6.32 22.39 -14.97
CA ASN A 206 -5.43 22.97 -15.97
C ASN A 206 -4.72 21.83 -16.73
N PRO A 207 -5.00 21.63 -18.02
CA PRO A 207 -4.43 20.51 -18.79
C PRO A 207 -2.92 20.64 -19.05
N ALA A 208 -2.34 21.84 -18.97
CA ALA A 208 -0.90 22.08 -19.23
C ALA A 208 0.01 21.78 -18.03
N ALA A 209 -0.57 21.27 -16.95
CA ALA A 209 -0.04 21.48 -15.64
C ALA A 209 0.58 20.16 -15.08
N LYS A 210 1.74 20.25 -14.42
CA LYS A 210 2.56 19.08 -14.04
C LYS A 210 1.76 18.17 -13.11
N GLN A 211 1.59 16.91 -13.52
CA GLN A 211 0.83 15.94 -12.72
C GLN A 211 1.52 15.65 -11.40
N TYR A 212 0.71 15.60 -10.33
CA TYR A 212 1.17 15.27 -8.99
C TYR A 212 0.27 14.18 -8.36
N PRO A 213 0.84 13.04 -7.92
CA PRO A 213 2.20 12.59 -8.22
C PRO A 213 2.39 12.38 -9.75
N PRO A 214 3.58 12.65 -10.33
CA PRO A 214 3.86 12.41 -11.74
C PRO A 214 3.61 10.95 -12.15
N HIS A 215 3.03 10.71 -13.33
CA HIS A 215 2.88 9.33 -13.86
C HIS A 215 4.22 8.59 -13.93
N ASP A 216 5.31 9.30 -14.22
CA ASP A 216 6.65 8.71 -14.32
C ASP A 216 7.15 8.15 -12.98
N GLN A 217 6.82 8.81 -11.85
CA GLN A 217 7.15 8.30 -10.51
C GLN A 217 6.48 6.95 -10.25
N PHE A 218 5.25 6.81 -10.73
CA PHE A 218 4.48 5.59 -10.56
C PHE A 218 5.07 4.44 -11.38
N ILE A 219 5.36 4.66 -12.67
CA ILE A 219 6.00 3.68 -13.55
C ILE A 219 7.38 3.27 -12.98
N PHE A 220 8.14 4.25 -12.49
CA PHE A 220 9.44 4.02 -11.88
C PHE A 220 9.35 3.17 -10.61
N SER A 221 8.42 3.51 -9.70
CA SER A 221 8.16 2.74 -8.48
C SER A 221 7.77 1.29 -8.79
N LEU A 222 6.91 1.08 -9.79
CA LEU A 222 6.54 -0.26 -10.25
C LEU A 222 7.72 -1.05 -10.82
N THR A 223 8.60 -0.37 -11.56
CA THR A 223 9.80 -0.99 -12.15
C THR A 223 10.75 -1.49 -11.07
N ILE A 224 11.01 -0.67 -10.05
CA ILE A 224 11.85 -1.04 -8.90
C ILE A 224 11.23 -2.19 -8.14
N LEU A 225 9.92 -2.12 -7.89
CA LEU A 225 9.20 -3.18 -7.22
C LEU A 225 9.32 -4.51 -8.00
N ALA A 226 9.20 -4.48 -9.32
CA ALA A 226 9.36 -5.67 -10.15
C ALA A 226 10.78 -6.25 -10.09
N VAL A 227 11.82 -5.40 -10.13
CA VAL A 227 13.22 -5.82 -9.98
C VAL A 227 13.46 -6.45 -8.61
N MET A 228 12.96 -5.82 -7.55
CA MET A 228 13.09 -6.35 -6.20
C MET A 228 12.36 -7.68 -6.04
N LEU A 229 11.14 -7.81 -6.59
CA LEU A 229 10.42 -9.08 -6.57
C LEU A 229 11.14 -10.18 -7.34
N ALA A 230 11.80 -9.87 -8.45
CA ALA A 230 12.64 -10.83 -9.15
C ALA A 230 13.80 -11.32 -8.25
N ALA A 231 14.40 -10.42 -7.47
CA ALA A 231 15.42 -10.78 -6.47
C ALA A 231 14.84 -11.69 -5.37
N VAL A 232 13.67 -11.35 -4.82
CA VAL A 232 12.99 -12.17 -3.80
C VAL A 232 12.64 -13.54 -4.36
N ALA A 233 12.07 -13.62 -5.58
CA ALA A 233 11.73 -14.88 -6.24
C ALA A 233 12.97 -15.76 -6.45
N ALA A 234 14.08 -15.17 -6.93
CA ALA A 234 15.34 -15.89 -7.09
C ALA A 234 15.88 -16.41 -5.74
N GLY A 235 15.77 -15.61 -4.68
CA GLY A 235 16.16 -16.05 -3.34
C GLY A 235 15.23 -17.11 -2.76
N VAL A 236 13.92 -17.08 -3.05
CA VAL A 236 13.00 -18.19 -2.73
C VAL A 236 13.44 -19.46 -3.44
N VAL A 237 13.84 -19.42 -4.72
CA VAL A 237 14.39 -20.60 -5.42
C VAL A 237 15.59 -21.16 -4.67
N PHE A 238 16.51 -20.29 -4.24
CA PHE A 238 17.71 -20.67 -3.50
C PHE A 238 17.39 -21.36 -2.17
N VAL A 239 16.56 -20.73 -1.31
CA VAL A 239 16.21 -21.26 0.02
C VAL A 239 15.37 -22.54 -0.09
N THR A 240 14.60 -22.69 -1.17
CA THR A 240 13.71 -23.84 -1.37
C THR A 240 14.31 -24.98 -2.20
N GLN A 241 15.61 -24.98 -2.51
CA GLN A 241 16.23 -26.06 -3.31
C GLN A 241 16.03 -27.46 -2.71
N GLN A 242 15.94 -27.54 -1.38
CA GLN A 242 15.73 -28.78 -0.62
C GLN A 242 14.28 -29.29 -0.61
N TYR A 243 13.33 -28.55 -1.18
CA TYR A 243 11.94 -29.00 -1.30
C TYR A 243 11.78 -29.83 -2.56
N ASP A 244 11.01 -30.92 -2.44
CA ASP A 244 10.72 -31.77 -3.59
C ASP A 244 9.56 -31.12 -4.36
N PRO A 245 9.77 -30.63 -5.60
CA PRO A 245 8.72 -30.02 -6.40
C PRO A 245 7.66 -31.04 -6.88
N ARG A 246 7.81 -32.33 -6.54
CA ARG A 246 6.90 -33.41 -6.96
C ARG A 246 5.93 -33.84 -5.86
N ALA A 247 5.45 -32.91 -5.04
CA ALA A 247 4.23 -33.18 -4.28
C ALA A 247 3.12 -33.49 -5.29
N THR A 248 2.75 -34.77 -5.38
CA THR A 248 1.73 -35.26 -6.30
C THR A 248 0.39 -34.71 -5.87
N TYR A 249 -0.08 -33.67 -6.56
CA TYR A 249 -1.51 -33.34 -6.58
C TYR A 249 -2.23 -34.60 -7.08
N GLY A 250 -3.11 -35.16 -6.24
CA GLY A 250 -3.91 -36.32 -6.60
C GLY A 250 -4.62 -36.07 -7.92
N HIS A 251 -4.58 -37.05 -8.83
CA HIS A 251 -5.24 -36.97 -10.15
C HIS A 251 -6.75 -37.17 -10.00
N ALA A 252 -7.42 -36.31 -9.24
CA ALA A 252 -8.86 -36.26 -9.18
C ALA A 252 -9.36 -35.35 -10.32
N GLY A 253 -10.18 -35.88 -11.23
CA GLY A 253 -10.80 -35.15 -12.35
C GLY A 253 -11.91 -34.19 -11.89
N ALA A 254 -11.62 -33.38 -10.88
CA ALA A 254 -12.61 -32.57 -10.20
C ALA A 254 -12.78 -31.20 -10.89
N LYS A 255 -13.99 -30.66 -10.81
CA LYS A 255 -14.41 -29.54 -11.64
C LYS A 255 -13.95 -28.21 -11.04
N LEU A 256 -13.23 -27.41 -11.84
CA LEU A 256 -12.82 -26.03 -11.50
C LEU A 256 -13.99 -25.12 -11.09
N VAL A 257 -15.22 -25.44 -11.49
CA VAL A 257 -16.41 -24.62 -11.20
C VAL A 257 -16.65 -24.41 -9.70
N TRP A 258 -16.35 -25.40 -8.85
CA TRP A 258 -16.62 -25.30 -7.41
C TRP A 258 -15.67 -24.35 -6.69
N PRO A 259 -14.33 -24.48 -6.81
CA PRO A 259 -13.39 -23.50 -6.27
C PRO A 259 -13.65 -22.08 -6.77
N LEU A 260 -13.91 -21.92 -8.07
CA LEU A 260 -14.14 -20.60 -8.67
C LEU A 260 -15.46 -19.98 -8.19
N GLY A 261 -16.52 -20.78 -8.13
CA GLY A 261 -17.82 -20.36 -7.61
C GLY A 261 -17.74 -19.93 -6.15
N LEU A 262 -17.03 -20.70 -5.30
CA LEU A 262 -16.84 -20.34 -3.90
C LEU A 262 -15.99 -19.07 -3.74
N ALA A 263 -14.91 -18.93 -4.50
CA ALA A 263 -14.06 -17.74 -4.45
C ALA A 263 -14.82 -16.48 -4.92
N LEU A 264 -15.65 -16.59 -5.98
CA LEU A 264 -16.47 -15.48 -6.48
C LEU A 264 -17.55 -15.10 -5.47
N LEU A 265 -18.25 -16.09 -4.90
CA LEU A 265 -19.24 -15.87 -3.85
C LEU A 265 -18.60 -15.19 -2.64
N HIS A 266 -17.44 -15.68 -2.20
CA HIS A 266 -16.69 -15.09 -1.10
C HIS A 266 -16.32 -13.63 -1.37
N ALA A 267 -15.72 -13.32 -2.53
CA ALA A 267 -15.32 -11.97 -2.88
C ALA A 267 -16.52 -11.01 -3.02
N THR A 268 -17.64 -11.48 -3.59
CA THR A 268 -18.87 -10.69 -3.74
C THR A 268 -19.48 -10.36 -2.38
N VAL A 269 -19.62 -11.36 -1.51
CA VAL A 269 -20.18 -11.16 -0.17
C VAL A 269 -19.23 -10.29 0.67
N GLU A 270 -17.92 -10.52 0.63
CA GLU A 270 -16.96 -9.68 1.36
C GLU A 270 -17.02 -8.22 0.90
N ALA A 271 -17.15 -7.98 -0.42
CA ALA A 271 -17.34 -6.63 -0.96
C ALA A 271 -18.64 -5.97 -0.46
N VAL A 272 -19.75 -6.71 -0.41
CA VAL A 272 -21.03 -6.22 0.15
C VAL A 272 -20.92 -5.95 1.65
N LEU A 273 -20.28 -6.84 2.41
CA LEU A 273 -20.09 -6.69 3.86
C LEU A 273 -19.25 -5.44 4.19
N ILE A 274 -18.17 -5.21 3.43
CA ILE A 274 -17.33 -4.01 3.56
C ILE A 274 -18.13 -2.74 3.22
N ALA A 275 -18.92 -2.77 2.14
CA ALA A 275 -19.74 -1.63 1.73
C ALA A 275 -20.88 -1.31 2.71
N SER A 276 -21.33 -2.29 3.49
CA SER A 276 -22.46 -2.16 4.41
C SER A 276 -22.06 -1.83 5.85
N ASP A 277 -20.76 -1.64 6.12
CA ASP A 277 -20.20 -1.40 7.46
C ASP A 277 -20.73 -2.36 8.54
N LEU A 278 -20.86 -3.65 8.17
CA LEU A 278 -21.47 -4.65 9.04
C LEU A 278 -20.54 -5.05 10.18
N HIS A 279 -21.15 -5.38 11.33
CA HIS A 279 -20.44 -5.78 12.54
C HIS A 279 -19.45 -6.94 12.29
N THR A 280 -18.25 -6.88 12.89
CA THR A 280 -17.14 -7.84 12.72
C THR A 280 -17.53 -9.31 12.91
N LEU A 281 -18.52 -9.58 13.78
CA LEU A 281 -19.06 -10.92 14.02
C LEU A 281 -19.72 -11.54 12.78
N VAL A 282 -20.38 -10.74 11.94
CA VAL A 282 -21.00 -11.20 10.68
C VAL A 282 -19.93 -11.62 9.69
N ILE A 283 -18.86 -10.82 9.56
CA ILE A 283 -17.70 -11.13 8.72
C ILE A 283 -17.03 -12.43 9.18
N LEU A 284 -16.87 -12.61 10.50
CA LEU A 284 -16.30 -13.83 11.06
C LEU A 284 -17.18 -15.06 10.78
N ALA A 285 -18.48 -14.98 11.01
CA ALA A 285 -19.42 -16.05 10.72
C ALA A 285 -19.39 -16.46 9.24
N TRP A 286 -19.35 -15.48 8.33
CA TRP A 286 -19.19 -15.72 6.89
C TRP A 286 -17.89 -16.47 6.58
N ARG A 287 -16.76 -16.04 7.14
CA ARG A 287 -15.46 -16.72 6.92
C ARG A 287 -15.45 -18.16 7.43
N ILE A 288 -16.11 -18.44 8.56
CA ILE A 288 -16.28 -19.81 9.08
C ILE A 288 -17.11 -20.66 8.10
N MET A 289 -18.23 -20.13 7.59
CA MET A 289 -19.03 -20.83 6.58
C MET A 289 -18.25 -21.13 5.31
N VAL A 290 -17.49 -20.16 4.80
CA VAL A 290 -16.65 -20.36 3.61
C VAL A 290 -15.57 -21.40 3.89
N LEU A 291 -14.94 -21.40 5.07
CA LEU A 291 -13.94 -22.41 5.44
C LEU A 291 -14.54 -23.83 5.45
N ALA A 292 -15.75 -23.99 5.98
CA ALA A 292 -16.48 -25.26 5.91
C ALA A 292 -16.74 -25.68 4.45
N GLY A 293 -17.11 -24.72 3.58
CA GLY A 293 -17.23 -24.94 2.15
C GLY A 293 -15.91 -25.34 1.49
N ILE A 294 -14.78 -24.72 1.85
CA ILE A 294 -13.45 -25.09 1.35
C ILE A 294 -13.10 -26.52 1.75
N LEU A 295 -13.32 -26.91 3.01
CA LEU A 295 -13.04 -28.26 3.49
C LEU A 295 -13.91 -29.30 2.77
N TRP A 296 -15.21 -29.02 2.61
CA TRP A 296 -16.11 -29.89 1.85
C TRP A 296 -15.68 -30.04 0.39
N ILE A 297 -15.35 -28.94 -0.28
CA ILE A 297 -14.84 -28.98 -1.65
C ILE A 297 -13.53 -29.76 -1.70
N ALA A 298 -12.57 -29.48 -0.82
CA ALA A 298 -11.27 -30.15 -0.78
C ALA A 298 -11.37 -31.66 -0.56
N ASP A 299 -12.34 -32.13 0.24
CA ASP A 299 -12.63 -33.55 0.45
C ASP A 299 -13.06 -34.26 -0.86
N THR A 300 -13.74 -33.54 -1.76
CA THR A 300 -14.07 -34.08 -3.10
C THR A 300 -12.82 -34.34 -3.98
N TYR A 301 -11.66 -33.78 -3.61
CA TYR A 301 -10.37 -34.00 -4.26
C TYR A 301 -9.53 -35.09 -3.56
N GLY A 302 -10.08 -35.78 -2.55
CA GLY A 302 -9.42 -36.83 -1.78
C GLY A 302 -9.03 -36.35 -0.38
N ASP A 303 -7.76 -36.48 -0.02
CA ASP A 303 -7.27 -35.99 1.27
C ASP A 303 -7.29 -34.46 1.31
N ALA A 304 -8.34 -33.90 1.91
CA ALA A 304 -8.60 -32.46 1.99
C ALA A 304 -7.40 -31.68 2.55
N LEU A 305 -6.76 -32.18 3.61
CA LEU A 305 -5.66 -31.47 4.26
C LEU A 305 -4.41 -31.46 3.37
N ASN A 306 -4.09 -32.60 2.76
CA ASN A 306 -2.97 -32.65 1.83
C ASN A 306 -3.25 -31.84 0.55
N PHE A 307 -4.48 -31.85 0.02
CA PHE A 307 -4.87 -31.03 -1.13
C PHE A 307 -4.69 -29.54 -0.87
N LEU A 308 -5.11 -29.06 0.31
CA LEU A 308 -4.95 -27.66 0.72
C LEU A 308 -3.49 -27.30 1.08
N GLY A 309 -2.56 -28.27 1.09
CA GLY A 309 -1.17 -28.07 1.50
C GLY A 309 -1.01 -27.88 3.01
N CYS A 310 -1.98 -28.33 3.80
CA CYS A 310 -1.92 -28.39 5.26
C CYS A 310 -1.10 -29.62 5.70
N THR A 311 0.18 -29.65 5.32
CA THR A 311 1.09 -30.76 5.63
C THR A 311 1.90 -30.51 6.89
N THR A 312 2.11 -31.57 7.69
CA THR A 312 3.02 -31.55 8.84
C THR A 312 4.50 -31.70 8.45
N LYS A 313 4.79 -32.02 7.17
CA LYS A 313 6.15 -32.17 6.67
C LYS A 313 6.81 -30.81 6.45
N LYS A 314 8.04 -30.65 6.94
CA LYS A 314 8.87 -29.45 6.75
C LYS A 314 8.17 -28.12 7.13
N VAL A 315 7.28 -28.15 8.13
CA VAL A 315 6.56 -26.96 8.61
C VAL A 315 7.52 -25.88 9.08
N LEU A 316 8.50 -26.22 9.91
CA LEU A 316 9.44 -25.23 10.44
C LEU A 316 10.28 -24.55 9.34
N PRO A 317 10.89 -25.28 8.38
CA PRO A 317 11.50 -24.67 7.20
C PRO A 317 10.53 -23.82 6.35
N ALA A 318 9.27 -24.24 6.22
CA ALA A 318 8.26 -23.50 5.45
C ALA A 318 7.92 -22.16 6.14
N ILE A 319 7.71 -22.17 7.45
CA ILE A 319 7.54 -20.97 8.27
C ILE A 319 8.76 -20.07 8.15
N GLY A 320 9.99 -20.61 8.29
CA GLY A 320 11.22 -19.84 8.15
C GLY A 320 11.37 -19.19 6.77
N THR A 321 11.04 -19.91 5.70
CA THR A 321 11.00 -19.38 4.33
C THR A 321 9.97 -18.27 4.21
N GLY A 322 8.80 -18.45 4.81
CA GLY A 322 7.73 -17.46 4.83
C GLY A 322 8.12 -16.18 5.58
N ILE A 323 8.69 -16.29 6.79
CA ILE A 323 9.18 -15.14 7.56
C ILE A 323 10.23 -14.35 6.76
N TRP A 324 11.21 -15.06 6.19
CA TRP A 324 12.25 -14.43 5.39
C TRP A 324 11.67 -13.73 4.14
N CYS A 325 10.74 -14.37 3.43
CA CYS A 325 10.05 -13.77 2.29
C CYS A 325 9.22 -12.56 2.71
N GLY A 326 8.47 -12.66 3.80
CA GLY A 326 7.63 -11.58 4.33
C GLY A 326 8.46 -10.37 4.75
N PHE A 327 9.60 -10.60 5.41
CA PHE A 327 10.56 -9.54 5.73
C PHE A 327 11.09 -8.84 4.48
N LEU A 328 11.48 -9.59 3.45
CA LEU A 328 11.97 -9.00 2.20
C LEU A 328 10.87 -8.24 1.45
N LEU A 329 9.67 -8.80 1.32
CA LEU A 329 8.53 -8.12 0.70
C LEU A 329 8.17 -6.84 1.45
N TYR A 330 8.22 -6.89 2.78
CA TYR A 330 8.03 -5.71 3.61
C TYR A 330 9.08 -4.62 3.32
N LEU A 331 10.37 -4.98 3.26
CA LEU A 331 11.44 -4.04 2.88
C LEU A 331 11.26 -3.49 1.45
N CYS A 332 10.75 -4.31 0.52
CA CYS A 332 10.40 -3.87 -0.83
C CYS A 332 9.25 -2.83 -0.81
N GLY A 333 8.33 -2.95 0.14
CA GLY A 333 7.25 -2.00 0.35
C GLY A 333 7.74 -0.67 0.94
N THR A 334 8.61 -0.73 1.95
CA THR A 334 9.11 0.50 2.60
C THR A 334 10.09 1.26 1.72
N LEU A 335 11.04 0.56 1.08
CA LEU A 335 12.24 1.13 0.43
C LEU A 335 13.02 2.09 1.35
N ALA A 336 12.83 1.94 2.65
CA ALA A 336 13.44 2.75 3.69
C ALA A 336 13.89 1.82 4.82
N LEU A 337 14.96 2.22 5.52
CA LEU A 337 15.36 1.56 6.75
C LEU A 337 14.47 2.06 7.89
N PRO A 338 14.08 1.19 8.83
CA PRO A 338 13.31 1.62 9.98
C PRO A 338 14.15 2.56 10.85
N SER A 339 13.54 3.64 11.33
CA SER A 339 14.12 4.61 12.26
C SER A 339 14.11 4.08 13.70
N GLY A 340 13.24 3.11 14.01
CA GLY A 340 13.14 2.49 15.32
C GLY A 340 12.02 1.45 15.42
N LEU A 341 11.71 1.07 16.66
CA LEU A 341 10.57 0.21 16.99
C LEU A 341 9.44 1.03 17.59
N ASN A 342 8.20 0.67 17.30
CA ASN A 342 7.04 1.18 18.00
C ASN A 342 7.01 0.64 19.44
N MET A 343 6.62 1.51 20.37
CA MET A 343 6.30 1.11 21.75
C MET A 343 4.94 0.40 21.72
N VAL A 344 4.96 -0.91 21.56
CA VAL A 344 3.76 -1.75 21.48
C VAL A 344 3.70 -2.66 22.69
N THR A 345 2.53 -2.77 23.33
CA THR A 345 2.37 -3.68 24.47
C THR A 345 2.33 -5.15 23.98
N PRO A 346 2.77 -6.12 24.80
CA PRO A 346 2.69 -7.54 24.43
C PRO A 346 1.28 -7.99 24.05
N GLU A 347 0.26 -7.42 24.69
CA GLU A 347 -1.16 -7.67 24.38
C GLU A 347 -1.53 -7.20 22.97
N GLN A 348 -1.11 -6.00 22.57
CA GLN A 348 -1.32 -5.48 21.22
C GLN A 348 -0.64 -6.37 20.17
N ILE A 349 0.58 -6.84 20.44
CA ILE A 349 1.28 -7.78 19.54
C ILE A 349 0.51 -9.08 19.43
N LEU A 350 0.07 -9.66 20.54
CA LEU A 350 -0.68 -10.92 20.55
C LEU A 350 -2.00 -10.79 19.78
N ASN A 351 -2.74 -9.71 20.02
CA ASN A 351 -4.00 -9.42 19.32
C ASN A 351 -3.76 -9.23 17.81
N LEU A 352 -2.72 -8.48 17.42
CA LEU A 352 -2.36 -8.30 16.02
C LEU A 352 -1.99 -9.62 15.35
N VAL A 353 -1.13 -10.42 15.99
CA VAL A 353 -0.72 -11.73 15.46
C VAL A 353 -1.93 -12.63 15.31
N TYR A 354 -2.81 -12.70 16.31
CA TYR A 354 -4.02 -13.51 16.25
C TYR A 354 -4.93 -13.10 15.09
N LEU A 355 -5.25 -11.80 14.97
CA LEU A 355 -6.11 -11.28 13.91
C LEU A 355 -5.50 -11.48 12.52
N THR A 356 -4.20 -11.23 12.41
CA THR A 356 -3.48 -11.36 11.13
C THR A 356 -3.39 -12.81 10.71
N VAL A 357 -2.99 -13.72 11.62
CA VAL A 357 -2.88 -15.15 11.32
C VAL A 357 -4.22 -15.73 10.94
N SER A 358 -5.29 -15.39 11.65
CA SER A 358 -6.63 -15.91 11.34
C SER A 358 -7.15 -15.42 9.98
N ALA A 359 -7.01 -14.12 9.69
CA ALA A 359 -7.39 -13.55 8.39
C ALA A 359 -6.52 -14.10 7.24
N ALA A 360 -5.20 -14.16 7.43
CA ALA A 360 -4.25 -14.66 6.44
C ALA A 360 -4.44 -16.16 6.19
N LEU A 361 -4.63 -16.97 7.23
CA LEU A 361 -4.83 -18.42 7.09
C LEU A 361 -6.03 -18.71 6.20
N PHE A 362 -7.16 -18.07 6.48
CA PHE A 362 -8.36 -18.20 5.68
C PHE A 362 -8.11 -17.81 4.21
N ARG A 363 -7.52 -16.64 3.98
CA ARG A 363 -7.23 -16.13 2.63
C ARG A 363 -6.29 -17.07 1.87
N GLU A 364 -5.24 -17.55 2.51
CA GLU A 364 -4.26 -18.42 1.87
C GLU A 364 -4.85 -19.81 1.59
N ILE A 365 -5.63 -20.39 2.51
CA ILE A 365 -6.34 -21.66 2.26
C ILE A 365 -7.26 -21.55 1.04
N LEU A 366 -8.02 -20.46 0.91
CA LEU A 366 -8.91 -20.26 -0.24
C LEU A 366 -8.12 -20.12 -1.54
N TRP A 367 -7.15 -19.20 -1.58
CA TRP A 367 -6.50 -18.85 -2.84
C TRP A 367 -5.40 -19.84 -3.25
N ARG A 368 -4.57 -20.28 -2.31
CA ARG A 368 -3.36 -21.10 -2.59
C ARG A 368 -3.66 -22.57 -2.38
N GLY A 369 -4.39 -22.90 -1.32
CA GLY A 369 -4.88 -24.27 -1.10
C GLY A 369 -5.90 -24.67 -2.16
N LEU A 370 -7.07 -24.02 -2.18
CA LEU A 370 -8.20 -24.45 -3.01
C LEU A 370 -8.08 -24.03 -4.48
N VAL A 371 -8.00 -22.73 -4.78
CA VAL A 371 -8.05 -22.21 -6.16
C VAL A 371 -6.80 -22.61 -6.95
N GLN A 372 -5.60 -22.31 -6.45
CA GLN A 372 -4.35 -22.69 -7.10
C GLN A 372 -4.18 -24.21 -7.16
N GLY A 373 -4.54 -24.94 -6.10
CA GLY A 373 -4.54 -26.41 -6.08
C GLY A 373 -5.43 -27.01 -7.18
N ALA A 374 -6.63 -26.46 -7.37
CA ALA A 374 -7.55 -26.91 -8.42
C ALA A 374 -7.02 -26.61 -9.84
N PHE A 375 -6.43 -25.42 -10.07
CA PHE A 375 -5.76 -25.15 -11.34
C PHE A 375 -4.56 -26.08 -11.57
N ARG A 376 -3.83 -26.43 -10.52
CA ARG A 376 -2.64 -27.27 -10.63
C ARG A 376 -2.93 -28.69 -11.07
N GLN A 377 -4.15 -29.17 -10.86
CA GLN A 377 -4.62 -30.47 -11.39
C GLN A 377 -4.83 -30.45 -12.90
N HIS A 378 -5.15 -29.30 -13.49
CA HIS A 378 -5.46 -29.16 -14.90
C HIS A 378 -4.29 -28.57 -15.71
N TYR A 379 -3.45 -27.77 -15.05
CA TYR A 379 -2.40 -26.99 -15.68
C TYR A 379 -1.06 -27.16 -14.98
N ASN A 380 0.02 -26.74 -15.65
CA ASN A 380 1.35 -26.72 -15.06
C ASN A 380 1.44 -25.64 -13.95
N ALA A 381 2.51 -25.68 -13.16
CA ALA A 381 2.77 -24.76 -12.06
C ALA A 381 2.66 -23.27 -12.46
N ALA A 382 3.29 -22.90 -13.57
CA ALA A 382 3.32 -21.52 -14.03
C ALA A 382 1.92 -21.00 -14.40
N LEU A 383 1.14 -21.80 -15.13
CA LEU A 383 -0.24 -21.46 -15.49
C LEU A 383 -1.16 -21.42 -14.27
N SER A 384 -0.97 -22.32 -13.29
CA SER A 384 -1.75 -22.32 -12.05
C SER A 384 -1.48 -21.07 -11.20
N ILE A 385 -0.22 -20.67 -11.04
CA ILE A 385 0.16 -19.43 -10.36
C ILE A 385 -0.42 -18.23 -11.13
N GLY A 386 -0.24 -18.18 -12.46
CA GLY A 386 -0.73 -17.10 -13.30
C GLY A 386 -2.25 -16.94 -13.26
N ALA A 387 -3.00 -18.03 -13.39
CA ALA A 387 -4.47 -18.00 -13.35
C ALA A 387 -5.00 -17.55 -11.99
N THR A 388 -4.46 -18.08 -10.89
CA THR A 388 -4.81 -17.65 -9.53
C THR A 388 -4.50 -16.17 -9.31
N THR A 389 -3.35 -15.70 -9.83
CA THR A 389 -2.93 -14.29 -9.75
C THR A 389 -3.90 -13.36 -10.46
N VAL A 390 -4.31 -13.70 -11.69
CA VAL A 390 -5.27 -12.93 -12.48
C VAL A 390 -6.64 -12.88 -11.78
N LEU A 391 -7.11 -14.00 -11.24
CA LEU A 391 -8.38 -14.02 -10.51
C LEU A 391 -8.34 -13.20 -9.22
N ALA A 392 -7.26 -13.28 -8.45
CA ALA A 392 -7.10 -12.47 -7.25
C ALA A 392 -7.15 -10.96 -7.57
N ALA A 393 -6.53 -10.56 -8.69
CA ALA A 393 -6.54 -9.19 -9.20
C ALA A 393 -7.94 -8.74 -9.65
N LEU A 394 -8.65 -9.60 -10.39
CA LEU A 394 -10.02 -9.31 -10.83
C LEU A 394 -10.98 -9.21 -9.63
N PHE A 395 -10.83 -10.09 -8.64
CA PHE A 395 -11.71 -10.08 -7.47
C PHE A 395 -11.41 -8.93 -6.51
N SER A 396 -10.17 -8.42 -6.46
CA SER A 396 -9.88 -7.21 -5.69
C SER A 396 -10.51 -5.94 -6.27
N LEU A 397 -10.94 -5.96 -7.55
CA LEU A 397 -11.69 -4.86 -8.16
C LEU A 397 -13.18 -4.86 -7.80
N LEU A 398 -13.74 -5.98 -7.32
CA LEU A 398 -15.18 -6.10 -7.06
C LEU A 398 -15.72 -5.03 -6.09
N PRO A 399 -15.05 -4.70 -4.97
CA PRO A 399 -15.53 -3.63 -4.09
C PRO A 399 -15.65 -2.28 -4.79
N ALA A 400 -14.67 -1.91 -5.62
CA ALA A 400 -14.71 -0.65 -6.38
C ALA A 400 -15.79 -0.66 -7.47
N LEU A 401 -15.96 -1.80 -8.16
CA LEU A 401 -17.01 -2.00 -9.15
C LEU A 401 -18.40 -1.82 -8.53
N LEU A 402 -18.63 -2.40 -7.36
CA LEU A 402 -19.92 -2.30 -6.65
C LEU A 402 -20.16 -0.91 -6.06
N ALA A 403 -19.10 -0.21 -5.62
CA ALA A 403 -19.20 1.15 -5.11
C ALA A 403 -19.36 2.21 -6.21
N GLY A 404 -19.15 1.86 -7.49
CA GLY A 404 -19.23 2.81 -8.61
C GLY A 404 -18.11 3.87 -8.64
N ASN A 405 -17.05 3.69 -7.85
CA ASN A 405 -15.93 4.61 -7.75
C ASN A 405 -14.62 3.87 -8.02
N PHE A 406 -13.80 4.40 -8.94
CA PHE A 406 -12.49 3.86 -9.29
C PHE A 406 -11.37 4.86 -9.02
N PRO A 407 -10.99 5.05 -7.75
CA PRO A 407 -9.79 5.81 -7.44
C PRO A 407 -8.60 5.19 -8.17
N THR A 408 -7.73 6.01 -8.74
CA THR A 408 -6.51 5.54 -9.41
C THR A 408 -5.68 4.63 -8.50
N ALA A 409 -5.65 4.90 -7.19
CA ALA A 409 -5.01 4.05 -6.19
C ALA A 409 -5.57 2.62 -6.16
N VAL A 410 -6.90 2.45 -6.26
CA VAL A 410 -7.53 1.12 -6.25
C VAL A 410 -7.23 0.34 -7.53
N LEU A 411 -7.23 1.02 -8.69
CA LEU A 411 -6.83 0.41 -9.96
C LEU A 411 -5.38 -0.06 -9.89
N ILE A 412 -4.49 0.78 -9.39
CA ILE A 412 -3.08 0.45 -9.19
C ILE A 412 -2.92 -0.76 -8.27
N GLN A 413 -3.60 -0.74 -7.12
CA GLN A 413 -3.52 -1.80 -6.13
C GLN A 413 -4.00 -3.12 -6.73
N SER A 414 -5.08 -3.10 -7.51
CA SER A 414 -5.66 -4.30 -8.11
C SER A 414 -4.91 -4.82 -9.34
N PHE A 415 -4.33 -3.95 -10.17
CA PHE A 415 -3.65 -4.36 -11.41
C PHE A 415 -2.16 -4.60 -11.26
N PHE A 416 -1.55 -4.15 -10.17
CA PHE A 416 -0.11 -4.32 -9.95
C PHE A 416 0.19 -4.98 -8.61
N ILE A 417 -0.19 -4.34 -7.50
CA ILE A 417 0.25 -4.77 -6.16
C ILE A 417 -0.35 -6.12 -5.76
N VAL A 418 -1.67 -6.30 -5.95
CA VAL A 418 -2.37 -7.57 -5.68
C VAL A 418 -1.81 -8.69 -6.56
N PRO A 419 -1.69 -8.56 -7.89
CA PRO A 419 -1.05 -9.57 -8.74
C PRO A 419 0.36 -9.91 -8.30
N MET A 420 1.19 -8.92 -8.01
CA MET A 420 2.58 -9.12 -7.58
C MET A 420 2.65 -9.92 -6.28
N SER A 421 1.83 -9.57 -5.28
CA SER A 421 1.76 -10.33 -4.02
C SER A 421 1.19 -11.74 -4.24
N ALA A 422 0.14 -11.88 -5.07
CA ALA A 422 -0.49 -13.16 -5.36
C ALA A 422 0.46 -14.12 -6.10
N PHE A 423 1.21 -13.61 -7.07
CA PHE A 423 2.25 -14.33 -7.80
C PHE A 423 3.34 -14.82 -6.84
N MET A 424 3.87 -13.94 -5.99
CA MET A 424 4.91 -14.30 -5.02
C MET A 424 4.45 -15.35 -4.01
N LEU A 425 3.26 -15.17 -3.44
CA LEU A 425 2.69 -16.14 -2.48
C LEU A 425 2.38 -17.48 -3.16
N GLY A 426 1.86 -17.46 -4.40
CA GLY A 426 1.62 -18.66 -5.18
C GLY A 426 2.91 -19.39 -5.56
N PHE A 427 3.98 -18.65 -5.84
CA PHE A 427 5.30 -19.20 -6.09
C PHE A 427 5.92 -19.83 -4.84
N VAL A 428 5.87 -19.15 -3.70
CA VAL A 428 6.31 -19.69 -2.40
C VAL A 428 5.52 -20.96 -2.05
N TYR A 429 4.20 -20.93 -2.22
CA TYR A 429 3.35 -22.09 -2.01
C TYR A 429 3.72 -23.25 -2.95
N GLU A 430 3.87 -23.05 -4.25
CA GLU A 430 4.23 -24.12 -5.19
C GLU A 430 5.59 -24.75 -4.86
N ARG A 431 6.55 -23.93 -4.40
CA ARG A 431 7.90 -24.41 -4.06
C ARG A 431 7.93 -25.19 -2.75
N THR A 432 7.09 -24.82 -1.79
CA THR A 432 7.08 -25.44 -0.44
C THR A 432 6.01 -26.52 -0.30
N HIS A 433 4.96 -26.46 -1.11
CA HIS A 433 3.69 -27.17 -0.98
C HIS A 433 3.17 -27.18 0.47
N ASN A 434 3.31 -26.04 1.14
CA ASN A 434 2.96 -25.91 2.54
C ASN A 434 2.30 -24.55 2.78
N ILE A 435 1.05 -24.56 3.26
CA ILE A 435 0.26 -23.35 3.47
C ILE A 435 0.84 -22.44 4.56
N PHE A 436 1.66 -22.97 5.47
CA PHE A 436 2.31 -22.18 6.51
C PHE A 436 3.36 -21.20 5.96
N ALA A 437 3.92 -21.45 4.76
CA ALA A 437 4.87 -20.53 4.13
C ALA A 437 4.21 -19.22 3.65
N PRO A 438 3.17 -19.22 2.79
CA PRO A 438 2.47 -17.99 2.44
C PRO A 438 1.78 -17.33 3.64
N LEU A 439 1.24 -18.12 4.59
CA LEU A 439 0.70 -17.60 5.84
C LEU A 439 1.75 -16.80 6.63
N ALA A 440 2.92 -17.38 6.89
CA ALA A 440 3.99 -16.71 7.60
C ALA A 440 4.49 -15.47 6.83
N THR A 441 4.52 -15.53 5.49
CA THR A 441 4.87 -14.38 4.64
C THR A 441 3.94 -13.20 4.90
N VAL A 442 2.62 -13.40 4.81
CA VAL A 442 1.62 -12.35 5.02
C VAL A 442 1.64 -11.87 6.47
N THR A 443 1.68 -12.78 7.44
CA THR A 443 1.72 -12.44 8.86
C THR A 443 2.94 -11.59 9.21
N THR A 444 4.12 -11.97 8.74
CA THR A 444 5.34 -11.20 8.98
C THR A 444 5.25 -9.80 8.39
N MET A 445 4.72 -9.65 7.18
CA MET A 445 4.55 -8.31 6.56
C MET A 445 3.68 -7.38 7.43
N HIS A 446 2.53 -7.85 7.88
CA HIS A 446 1.61 -7.06 8.70
C HIS A 446 2.15 -6.79 10.12
N VAL A 447 2.82 -7.77 10.73
CA VAL A 447 3.44 -7.59 12.05
C VAL A 447 4.57 -6.55 11.95
N LEU A 448 5.39 -6.60 10.90
CA LEU A 448 6.46 -5.62 10.69
C LEU A 448 5.91 -4.21 10.42
N SER A 449 4.81 -4.08 9.65
CA SER A 449 4.17 -2.76 9.43
C SER A 449 3.69 -2.08 10.70
N PHE A 450 3.43 -2.86 11.75
CA PHE A 450 3.01 -2.33 13.05
C PHE A 450 4.20 -2.10 13.99
N LEU A 451 5.18 -3.00 13.99
CA LEU A 451 6.32 -2.94 14.90
C LEU A 451 7.37 -1.90 14.51
N LEU A 452 7.56 -1.63 13.22
CA LEU A 452 8.64 -0.78 12.73
C LEU A 452 8.17 0.67 12.54
N ASN A 453 8.98 1.60 13.04
CA ASN A 453 8.88 3.03 12.74
C ASN A 453 9.80 3.39 11.59
N PHE A 454 9.41 4.40 10.81
CA PHE A 454 10.21 4.93 9.70
C PHE A 454 10.54 6.41 9.87
#